data_AF-A0A953X6K5-F1
#
_entry.id   AF-A0A953X6K5-F1
#
_cell.length_a   1.000
_cell.length_b   1.000
_cell.length_c   1.000
_cell.angle_alpha   90.00
_cell.angle_beta   90.00
_cell.angle_gamma   90.00
#
_symmetry.space_group_name_H-M   'P 1'
#
loop_
_entity.id
_entity.type
_entity.pdbx_description
1 polymer ?
#
loop_
_entity_poly.entity_id
_entity_poly.type
_entity_poly.pdbx_seq_one_letter_code
_entity_poly.pdbx_strand_id
1 'polypeptide(L)'
;MFTGLVTDVGTVRKAEHRNGLTRFEVESGFPLEDIAMGASIMHSGVCLTVVDMGQGERGAWFAVEAVPETLAKTVLGDWQEGARVNLEQSLKLGDEL
;
A
#
# COMPACT_ATOMS: atom_id res chain seq x y z
N MET A 1 -0.04 -13.04 -3.68
CA MET A 1 -0.12 -13.22 -5.15
C MET A 1 -1.13 -12.20 -5.67
N PHE A 2 -0.92 -11.69 -6.88
CA PHE A 2 -1.70 -10.60 -7.48
C PHE A 2 -1.94 -10.93 -8.96
N THR A 3 -3.01 -10.40 -9.55
CA THR A 3 -3.36 -10.52 -10.97
C THR A 3 -2.90 -9.33 -11.78
N GLY A 4 -2.67 -8.18 -11.14
CA GLY A 4 -2.45 -6.91 -11.81
C GLY A 4 -3.76 -6.16 -12.12
N LEU A 5 -4.90 -6.64 -11.60
CA LEU A 5 -6.18 -5.95 -11.69
C LEU A 5 -6.31 -4.94 -10.55
N VAL A 6 -6.04 -3.68 -10.86
CA VAL A 6 -6.16 -2.57 -9.89
C VAL A 6 -7.62 -2.43 -9.43
N THR A 7 -7.85 -2.53 -8.12
CA THR A 7 -9.20 -2.46 -7.52
C THR A 7 -9.46 -1.17 -6.75
N ASP A 8 -8.42 -0.37 -6.45
CA ASP A 8 -8.57 0.98 -5.91
C ASP A 8 -7.42 1.91 -6.35
N VAL A 9 -7.64 3.22 -6.25
CA VAL A 9 -6.58 4.23 -6.36
C VAL A 9 -6.51 5.03 -5.07
N GLY A 10 -5.53 4.68 -4.25
CA GLY A 10 -5.21 5.34 -2.99
C GLY A 10 -4.44 6.65 -3.15
N THR A 11 -4.19 7.28 -2.01
CA THR A 11 -3.40 8.51 -1.92
C THR A 11 -2.37 8.37 -0.79
N VAL A 12 -1.09 8.66 -1.07
CA VAL A 12 -0.07 8.77 -0.01
C VAL A 12 -0.41 9.97 0.85
N ARG A 13 -0.82 9.75 2.10
CA ARG A 13 -1.12 10.82 3.07
C ARG A 13 0.10 11.22 3.89
N LYS A 14 1.13 10.36 3.93
CA LYS A 14 2.37 10.60 4.66
C LYS A 14 3.52 9.78 4.09
N ALA A 15 4.71 10.37 4.02
CA ALA A 15 5.95 9.68 3.68
C ALA A 15 7.07 10.12 4.64
N GLU A 16 7.61 9.19 5.43
CA GLU A 16 8.63 9.49 6.44
C GLU A 16 9.81 8.53 6.38
N HIS A 17 11.02 9.07 6.31
CA HIS A 17 12.24 8.28 6.41
C HIS A 17 12.60 8.03 7.88
N ARG A 18 12.77 6.76 8.26
CA ARG A 18 13.07 6.32 9.64
C ARG A 18 13.99 5.10 9.61
N ASN A 19 15.11 5.15 10.32
CA ASN A 19 16.03 4.01 10.50
C ASN A 19 16.48 3.34 9.18
N GLY A 20 16.64 4.11 8.10
CA GLY A 20 17.02 3.58 6.78
C GLY A 20 15.86 2.99 5.97
N LEU A 21 14.63 3.01 6.49
CA LEU A 21 13.40 2.64 5.79
C LEU A 21 12.60 3.91 5.48
N THR A 22 11.71 3.83 4.49
CA THR A 22 10.68 4.87 4.30
C THR A 22 9.32 4.28 4.61
N ARG A 23 8.63 4.85 5.59
CA ARG A 23 7.25 4.53 5.97
C ARG A 23 6.30 5.37 5.15
N PHE A 24 5.40 4.72 4.43
CA PHE A 24 4.30 5.37 3.70
C PHE A 24 2.99 5.08 4.42
N GLU A 25 2.18 6.11 4.65
CA GLU A 25 0.77 5.94 5.00
C GLU A 25 -0.06 6.21 3.74
N VAL A 26 -0.95 5.29 3.42
CA VAL A 26 -1.79 5.34 2.22
C VAL A 26 -3.26 5.34 2.65
N GLU A 27 -4.01 6.32 2.16
CA GLU A 27 -5.46 6.39 2.26
C GLU A 27 -6.09 5.61 1.11
N SER A 28 -7.04 4.71 1.39
CA SER A 28 -7.69 3.86 0.40
C SER A 28 -9.22 3.88 0.52
N GLY A 29 -9.90 3.35 -0.50
CA GLY A 29 -11.33 3.06 -0.47
C GLY A 29 -11.67 1.67 0.08
N PHE A 30 -10.67 0.88 0.49
CA PHE A 30 -10.93 -0.45 1.05
C PHE A 30 -11.62 -0.35 2.43
N PRO A 31 -12.58 -1.23 2.75
CA PRO A 31 -13.09 -1.35 4.10
C PRO A 31 -11.97 -1.75 5.08
N LEU A 32 -12.03 -1.26 6.32
CA LEU A 32 -11.00 -1.55 7.32
C LEU A 32 -10.98 -3.03 7.70
N GLU A 33 -12.14 -3.66 7.75
CA GLU A 33 -12.33 -5.08 8.02
C GLU A 33 -11.70 -6.01 6.97
N ASP A 34 -11.42 -5.49 5.77
CA ASP A 34 -10.77 -6.24 4.69
C ASP A 34 -9.24 -6.17 4.76
N ILE A 35 -8.69 -5.27 5.57
CA ILE A 35 -7.25 -5.14 5.78
C ILE A 35 -6.88 -5.80 7.11
N ALA A 36 -5.79 -6.57 7.11
CA ALA A 36 -5.23 -7.15 8.31
C ALA A 36 -3.76 -6.71 8.48
N MET A 37 -3.32 -6.62 9.74
CA MET A 37 -1.90 -6.50 10.06
C MET A 37 -1.11 -7.65 9.44
N GLY A 38 -0.02 -7.36 8.74
CA GLY A 38 0.76 -8.35 8.01
C GLY A 38 0.20 -8.74 6.63
N ALA A 39 -0.94 -8.19 6.21
CA ALA A 39 -1.46 -8.42 4.86
C ALA A 39 -0.51 -7.85 3.80
N SER A 40 -0.50 -8.49 2.62
CA SER A 40 0.23 -8.02 1.45
C SER A 40 -0.70 -7.26 0.52
N ILE A 41 -0.42 -5.97 0.31
CA ILE A 41 -1.14 -5.11 -0.64
C ILE A 41 -0.14 -4.67 -1.71
N MET A 42 -0.54 -4.78 -2.97
CA MET A 42 0.26 -4.27 -4.09
C MET A 42 0.00 -2.78 -4.25
N HIS A 43 1.09 -2.05 -4.46
CA HIS A 43 1.09 -0.62 -4.69
C HIS A 43 1.82 -0.30 -5.99
N SER A 44 1.07 0.00 -7.04
CA SER A 44 1.62 0.32 -8.38
C SER A 44 2.70 -0.68 -8.84
N GLY A 45 2.44 -1.98 -8.63
CA GLY A 45 3.36 -3.06 -8.98
C GLY A 45 4.30 -3.52 -7.86
N VAL A 46 4.29 -2.91 -6.68
CA VAL A 46 5.16 -3.27 -5.54
C VAL A 46 4.36 -3.87 -4.40
N CYS A 47 4.61 -5.15 -4.10
CA CYS A 47 4.03 -5.81 -2.92
C CYS A 47 4.68 -5.29 -1.64
N LEU A 48 3.88 -4.77 -0.71
CA LEU A 48 4.35 -4.36 0.61
C LEU A 48 3.44 -4.90 1.72
N THR A 49 4.02 -5.07 2.90
CA THR A 49 3.36 -5.61 4.08
C THR A 49 2.77 -4.50 4.92
N VAL A 50 1.50 -4.64 5.31
CA VAL A 50 0.82 -3.72 6.23
C VAL A 50 1.44 -3.82 7.63
N VAL A 51 1.93 -2.69 8.14
CA VAL A 51 2.55 -2.58 9.48
C VAL A 51 1.76 -1.71 10.46
N ASP A 52 0.73 -1.03 9.97
CA ASP A 52 -0.23 -0.26 10.78
C ASP A 52 -1.48 0.01 9.94
N MET A 53 -2.63 0.25 10.58
CA MET A 53 -3.88 0.50 9.86
C MET A 53 -4.94 1.12 10.77
N GLY A 54 -5.89 1.81 10.17
CA GLY A 54 -7.03 2.34 10.89
C GLY A 54 -8.10 2.91 9.99
N GLN A 55 -9.16 3.44 10.62
CA GLN A 55 -10.24 4.09 9.91
C GLN A 55 -9.74 5.37 9.26
N GLY A 56 -9.88 5.45 7.94
CA GLY A 56 -9.65 6.63 7.12
C GLY A 56 -10.94 7.39 6.83
N GLU A 57 -10.83 8.45 6.04
CA GLU A 57 -11.95 9.32 5.65
C GLU A 57 -12.85 8.67 4.61
N ARG A 58 -12.29 7.87 3.70
CA ARG A 58 -13.04 7.19 2.62
C ARG A 58 -13.25 5.71 2.85
N GLY A 59 -12.42 5.11 3.69
CA GLY A 59 -12.30 3.68 3.91
C GLY A 59 -11.25 3.46 4.99
N ALA A 60 -10.26 2.63 4.71
CA ALA A 60 -9.11 2.43 5.57
C ALA A 60 -7.92 3.28 5.13
N TRP A 61 -7.12 3.71 6.11
CA TRP A 61 -5.72 4.02 5.88
C TRP A 61 -4.86 2.86 6.40
N PHE A 62 -3.70 2.67 5.78
CA PHE A 62 -2.72 1.70 6.24
C PHE A 62 -1.30 2.18 5.98
N ALA A 63 -0.36 1.69 6.79
CA ALA A 63 1.06 2.00 6.66
C ALA A 63 1.84 0.79 6.16
N VAL A 64 2.86 1.07 5.36
CA VAL A 64 3.83 0.12 4.83
C VAL A 64 5.24 0.70 4.92
N GLU A 65 6.25 -0.15 4.94
CA GLU A 65 7.65 0.26 4.97
C GLU A 65 8.40 -0.30 3.77
N ALA A 66 9.16 0.56 3.10
CA ALA A 66 10.01 0.20 1.97
C ALA A 66 11.49 0.28 2.36
N VAL A 67 12.23 -0.77 2.01
CA VAL A 67 13.69 -0.82 2.18
C VAL A 67 14.39 0.01 1.07
N PRO A 68 15.66 0.42 1.27
CA PRO A 68 16.39 1.22 0.28
C PRO A 68 16.44 0.60 -1.12
N GLU A 69 16.57 -0.72 -1.23
CA GLU A 69 16.59 -1.39 -2.53
C GLU A 69 15.25 -1.25 -3.27
N THR A 70 14.12 -1.43 -2.57
CA THR A 70 12.79 -1.24 -3.15
C THR A 70 12.61 0.20 -3.63
N LEU A 71 13.02 1.19 -2.82
CA LEU A 71 12.96 2.60 -3.20
C LEU A 71 13.82 2.89 -4.44
N ALA A 72 15.03 2.32 -4.50
CA ALA A 72 15.97 2.54 -5.60
C ALA A 72 15.57 1.84 -6.92
N LYS A 73 14.67 0.84 -6.87
CA LYS A 73 14.30 0.01 -8.03
C LYS A 73 12.86 0.20 -8.50
N THR A 74 12.07 1.01 -7.81
CA THR A 74 10.63 1.15 -8.09
C THR A 74 10.20 2.61 -8.03
N VAL A 75 8.96 2.87 -8.45
CA VAL A 75 8.37 4.23 -8.45
C VAL A 75 8.16 4.82 -7.05
N LEU A 76 8.31 4.02 -5.99
CA LEU A 76 8.10 4.45 -4.61
C LEU A 76 9.15 5.48 -4.16
N GLY A 77 10.35 5.47 -4.76
CA GLY A 77 11.40 6.43 -4.44
C GLY A 77 11.01 7.90 -4.72
N ASP A 78 10.06 8.11 -5.62
CA ASP A 78 9.59 9.43 -6.03
C ASP A 78 8.27 9.84 -5.34
N TRP A 79 7.72 8.98 -4.47
CA TRP A 79 6.46 9.28 -3.81
C TRP A 79 6.59 10.38 -2.77
N GLN A 80 5.59 11.25 -2.77
CA GLN A 80 5.42 12.34 -1.83
C GLN A 80 3.96 12.37 -1.36
N GLU A 81 3.67 13.14 -0.32
CA GLU A 81 2.30 13.37 0.11
C GLU A 81 1.43 13.88 -1.05
N GLY A 82 0.24 13.33 -1.18
CA GLY A 82 -0.70 13.58 -2.28
C GLY A 82 -0.49 12.69 -3.52
N ALA A 83 0.58 11.88 -3.59
CA ALA A 83 0.79 10.96 -4.70
C ALA A 83 -0.36 9.95 -4.81
N ARG A 84 -0.85 9.72 -6.04
CA ARG A 84 -1.92 8.76 -6.35
C ARG A 84 -1.29 7.40 -6.65
N VAL A 85 -1.83 6.34 -6.06
CA VAL A 85 -1.21 5.01 -6.09
C VAL A 85 -2.26 3.96 -6.46
N ASN A 86 -1.99 3.15 -7.48
CA ASN A 86 -2.81 1.99 -7.82
C ASN A 86 -2.69 0.93 -6.73
N LEU A 87 -3.79 0.40 -6.25
CA LEU A 87 -3.85 -0.59 -5.17
C LEU A 87 -4.54 -1.88 -5.62
N GLU A 88 -4.05 -3.01 -5.14
CA GLU A 88 -4.65 -4.32 -5.31
C GLU A 88 -4.40 -5.18 -4.05
N GLN A 89 -5.46 -5.79 -3.51
CA GLN A 89 -5.34 -6.75 -2.40
C GLN A 89 -4.81 -8.10 -2.90
N SER A 90 -4.09 -8.83 -2.04
CA SER A 90 -3.66 -10.18 -2.40
C SER A 90 -4.84 -11.10 -2.67
N LEU A 91 -4.69 -11.96 -3.68
CA LEU A 91 -5.68 -12.96 -4.06
C LEU A 91 -6.01 -13.91 -2.90
N LYS A 92 -7.31 -14.24 -2.80
CA LYS A 92 -7.86 -15.30 -1.98
C LYS A 92 -8.14 -16.52 -2.86
N LEU A 93 -8.25 -17.69 -2.24
CA LEU A 93 -8.61 -18.91 -2.96
C LEU A 93 -10.02 -18.78 -3.55
N GLY A 94 -10.14 -18.90 -4.87
CA GLY A 94 -11.41 -18.77 -5.58
C GLY A 94 -11.61 -17.42 -6.28
N ASP A 95 -10.70 -16.47 -6.10
CA ASP A 95 -10.71 -15.22 -6.87
C ASP A 95 -10.39 -15.46 -8.35
N GLU A 96 -10.91 -14.60 -9.22
CA GLU A 96 -10.63 -14.60 -10.66
C GLU A 96 -9.18 -14.19 -10.96
N LEU A 97 -8.58 -14.77 -12.00
CA LEU A 97 -7.20 -14.52 -12.47
C LEU A 97 -7.18 -13.82 -13.82
#